data_AF-A0A1F8X4C9-F1
#
_entry.id   AF-A0A1F8X4C9-F1
#
_cell.length_a   1.000
_cell.length_b   1.000
_cell.length_c   1.000
_cell.angle_alpha   90.00
_cell.angle_beta   90.00
_cell.angle_gamma   90.00
#
_symmetry.space_group_name_H-M   'P 1'
#
loop_
_entity.id
_entity.type
_entity.pdbx_description
1 polymer ?
#
loop_
_entity_poly.entity_id
_entity_poly.type
_entity_poly.pdbx_seq_one_letter_code
_entity_poly.pdbx_strand_id
1 'polypeptide(L)'
;MKAGRNDPCSCGSGKKFKKCCMSGLATKSLLPGAQEISEEIRKEFADRPAGSLAEAQAVANRVMERRNLTPLVEFSGLSPEQMHRFLDFPFSSPGIAFFAEELDRQPEAPVVKLFSLLADAIGTDGLKATAKGNLPRQFCQEAARAYWEMYPDQALLGGINTEPDFFDLHTVKIVAGMAGLIRKYRDRFILTKKCRLAMESGMGGVYLELFRTYTQTFNWAYRDRYPDLAIVQRSFLYTLYLLHKYGGEFRPPEFYMEKFIQAFPMALAEVPDRPYATSEKTVGRCYAFRSLEGFAEFFGLAEIKVFSREFLMRKYEIKKSPLLDTLVTFRVGPGIQAKTLP
;
A
#
# COMPACT_ATOMS: atom_id res chain seq x y z
N MET A 1 -18.49 5.52 48.76
CA MET A 1 -17.22 5.99 49.35
C MET A 1 -16.26 6.35 48.22
N LYS A 2 -15.71 7.56 48.17
CA LYS A 2 -14.71 7.95 47.15
C LYS A 2 -13.35 7.38 47.57
N ALA A 3 -12.74 6.54 46.74
CA ALA A 3 -11.38 6.03 46.98
C ALA A 3 -10.39 7.21 47.06
N GLY A 4 -9.61 7.26 48.14
CA GLY A 4 -8.58 8.25 48.38
C GLY A 4 -7.42 8.10 47.40
N ARG A 5 -6.73 9.20 47.11
CA ARG A 5 -5.60 9.26 46.14
C ARG A 5 -4.51 8.22 46.36
N ASN A 6 -4.29 7.79 47.61
CA ASN A 6 -3.26 6.83 47.98
C ASN A 6 -3.78 5.40 48.15
N ASP A 7 -5.08 5.17 48.00
CA ASP A 7 -5.71 3.85 48.17
C ASP A 7 -5.32 2.90 47.03
N PRO A 8 -5.39 1.57 47.22
CA PRO A 8 -5.24 0.60 46.14
C PRO A 8 -6.24 0.87 45.01
N CYS A 9 -5.76 0.79 43.78
CA CYS A 9 -6.57 1.06 42.60
C CYS A 9 -7.61 -0.05 42.38
N SER A 10 -8.88 0.32 42.20
CA SER A 10 -10.02 -0.59 42.06
C SER A 10 -10.01 -1.45 40.79
N CYS A 11 -9.10 -1.20 39.84
CA CYS A 11 -8.91 -2.02 38.64
C CYS A 11 -8.13 -3.32 38.88
N GLY A 12 -7.74 -3.62 40.12
CA GLY A 12 -7.03 -4.86 40.47
C GLY A 12 -5.54 -4.86 40.16
N SER A 13 -4.95 -3.72 39.78
CA SER A 13 -3.54 -3.62 39.38
C SER A 13 -2.53 -3.67 40.54
N GLY A 14 -2.99 -3.64 41.80
CA GLY A 14 -2.14 -3.59 42.99
C GLY A 14 -1.40 -2.25 43.21
N LYS A 15 -1.54 -1.27 42.32
CA LYS A 15 -0.89 0.06 42.42
C LYS A 15 -1.78 1.05 43.18
N LYS A 16 -1.19 2.09 43.79
CA LYS A 16 -1.94 3.23 44.36
C LYS A 16 -2.74 3.95 43.27
N PHE A 17 -3.97 4.39 43.56
CA PHE A 17 -4.89 5.01 42.61
C PHE A 17 -4.24 6.19 41.85
N LYS A 18 -3.51 7.07 42.55
CA LYS A 18 -2.75 8.19 41.94
C LYS A 18 -1.67 7.78 40.92
N LYS A 19 -1.15 6.56 41.00
CA LYS A 19 -0.09 6.00 40.12
C LYS A 19 -0.63 4.95 39.15
N CYS A 20 -1.95 4.80 39.04
CA CYS A 20 -2.59 3.86 38.13
C CYS A 20 -3.65 4.56 37.29
N CYS A 21 -4.93 4.38 37.60
CA CYS A 21 -6.02 4.95 36.79
C CYS A 21 -6.06 6.48 36.85
N MET A 22 -5.60 7.12 37.93
CA MET A 22 -5.56 8.59 38.00
C MET A 22 -4.38 9.19 37.21
N SER A 23 -3.20 8.56 37.21
CA SER A 23 -2.09 8.97 36.34
C SER A 23 -2.35 8.59 34.88
N GLY A 24 -3.09 7.51 34.62
CA GLY A 24 -3.60 7.17 33.30
C GLY A 24 -4.56 8.20 32.70
N LEU A 25 -5.20 9.02 33.55
CA LEU A 25 -6.00 10.19 33.14
C LEU A 25 -5.14 11.44 32.90
N ALA A 26 -3.95 11.54 33.51
CA ALA A 26 -3.08 12.71 33.43
C ALA A 26 -1.93 12.58 32.41
N THR A 27 -1.61 11.36 31.96
CA THR A 27 -0.49 11.09 31.02
C THR A 27 -0.85 10.01 29.99
N LYS A 28 -2.06 10.10 29.44
CA LYS A 28 -2.33 9.52 28.13
C LYS A 28 -2.72 10.64 27.19
N SER A 29 -1.90 10.81 26.16
CA SER A 29 -2.39 11.04 24.81
C SER A 29 -3.76 10.38 24.69
N LEU A 30 -4.80 11.19 24.84
CA LEU A 30 -6.08 10.86 24.27
C LEU A 30 -5.79 10.55 22.81
N LEU A 31 -6.33 9.43 22.31
CA LEU A 31 -6.40 9.19 20.88
C LEU A 31 -6.79 10.53 20.22
N PRO A 32 -6.11 10.98 19.16
CA PRO A 32 -6.54 12.16 18.42
C PRO A 32 -8.05 12.06 18.16
N GLY A 33 -8.83 13.02 18.65
CA GLY A 33 -10.30 13.04 18.54
C GLY A 33 -11.11 12.44 19.70
N ALA A 34 -10.52 11.83 20.74
CA ALA A 34 -11.31 11.26 21.85
C ALA A 34 -12.04 12.34 22.68
N GLN A 35 -11.49 13.54 22.80
CA GLN A 35 -12.17 14.68 23.43
C GLN A 35 -13.33 15.19 22.56
N GLU A 36 -13.13 15.26 21.24
CA GLU A 36 -14.17 15.67 20.29
C GLU A 36 -15.36 14.70 20.31
N ILE A 37 -15.09 13.39 20.32
CA ILE A 37 -16.11 12.35 20.45
C ILE A 37 -16.88 12.51 21.77
N SER A 38 -16.18 12.74 22.88
CA SER A 38 -16.83 12.95 24.17
C SER A 38 -17.70 14.20 24.18
N GLU A 39 -17.31 15.28 23.51
CA GLU A 39 -18.10 16.51 23.40
C GLU A 39 -19.31 16.35 22.47
N GLU A 40 -19.18 15.66 21.34
CA GLU A 40 -20.33 15.34 20.46
C GLU A 40 -21.36 14.47 21.18
N ILE A 41 -20.91 13.45 21.90
CA ILE A 41 -21.78 12.60 22.72
C ILE A 41 -22.49 13.45 23.79
N ARG A 42 -21.77 14.36 24.47
CA ARG A 42 -22.38 15.27 25.47
C ARG A 42 -23.44 16.18 24.85
N LYS A 43 -23.20 16.73 23.66
CA LYS A 43 -24.16 17.59 22.94
C LYS A 43 -25.45 16.82 22.61
N GLU A 44 -25.33 15.61 22.05
CA GLU A 44 -26.49 14.77 21.75
C GLU A 44 -27.30 14.41 23.01
N PHE A 45 -26.64 14.19 24.14
CA PHE A 45 -27.32 13.98 25.42
C PHE A 45 -27.99 15.24 25.98
N ALA A 46 -27.45 16.42 25.70
CA ALA A 46 -28.08 17.68 26.11
C ALA A 46 -29.39 17.92 25.34
N ASP A 47 -29.42 17.54 24.05
CA ASP A 47 -30.60 17.67 23.20
C ASP A 47 -31.63 16.55 23.44
N ARG A 48 -31.17 15.34 23.80
CA ARG A 48 -32.01 14.17 24.10
C ARG A 48 -31.45 13.40 25.30
N PRO A 49 -31.87 13.74 26.53
CA PRO A 49 -31.44 13.03 27.73
C PRO A 49 -31.87 11.55 27.65
N ALA A 50 -30.93 10.63 27.83
CA ALA A 50 -31.27 9.22 27.94
C ALA A 50 -31.86 8.91 29.32
N GLY A 51 -33.03 8.28 29.33
CA GLY A 51 -33.67 7.75 30.54
C GLY A 51 -33.11 6.40 30.98
N SER A 52 -32.27 5.75 30.17
CA SER A 52 -31.68 4.45 30.49
C SER A 52 -30.25 4.27 29.94
N LEU A 53 -29.51 3.29 30.48
CA LEU A 53 -28.20 2.91 29.96
C LEU A 53 -28.27 2.42 28.50
N ALA A 54 -29.35 1.75 28.12
CA ALA A 54 -29.56 1.27 26.75
C ALA A 54 -29.72 2.44 25.77
N GLU A 55 -30.49 3.46 26.15
CA GLU A 55 -30.62 4.69 25.35
C GLU A 55 -29.29 5.44 25.26
N ALA A 56 -28.51 5.47 26.34
CA ALA A 56 -27.19 6.08 26.34
C ALA A 56 -26.21 5.37 25.39
N GLN A 57 -26.23 4.04 25.37
CA GLN A 57 -25.45 3.25 24.41
C GLN A 57 -25.91 3.50 22.97
N ALA A 58 -27.22 3.61 22.72
CA ALA A 58 -27.76 3.89 21.39
C ALA A 58 -27.39 5.28 20.88
N VAL A 59 -27.30 6.30 21.76
CA VAL A 59 -26.77 7.63 21.40
C VAL A 59 -25.30 7.53 21.03
N ALA A 60 -24.47 6.90 21.86
CA ALA A 60 -23.04 6.73 21.58
C ALA A 60 -22.78 5.98 20.26
N ASN A 61 -23.52 4.90 19.99
CA ASN A 61 -23.41 4.14 18.75
C ASN A 61 -23.74 4.99 17.51
N ARG A 62 -24.80 5.81 17.57
CA ARG A 62 -25.17 6.72 16.47
C ARG A 62 -24.12 7.78 16.20
N VAL A 63 -23.52 8.36 17.24
CA VAL A 63 -22.40 9.32 17.07
C VAL A 63 -21.22 8.64 16.39
N MET A 64 -20.86 7.43 16.84
CA MET A 64 -19.77 6.67 16.24
C MET A 64 -20.04 6.28 14.79
N GLU A 65 -21.24 5.78 14.49
CA GLU A 65 -21.67 5.43 13.13
C GLU A 65 -21.62 6.65 12.20
N ARG A 66 -22.16 7.79 12.65
CA ARG A 66 -22.11 9.05 11.90
C ARG A 66 -20.68 9.45 11.59
N ARG A 67 -19.76 9.41 12.56
CA ARG A 67 -18.35 9.73 12.32
C ARG A 67 -17.70 8.76 11.33
N ASN A 68 -17.97 7.46 11.47
CA ASN A 68 -17.40 6.43 10.60
C ASN A 68 -17.87 6.53 9.15
N LEU A 69 -19.06 7.08 8.93
CA LEU A 69 -19.66 7.32 7.61
C LEU A 69 -19.39 8.72 7.04
N THR A 70 -18.89 9.66 7.85
CA THR A 70 -18.63 11.03 7.39
C THR A 70 -17.31 11.10 6.60
N PRO A 71 -17.33 11.58 5.34
CA PRO A 71 -16.10 11.80 4.57
C PRO A 71 -15.15 12.79 5.24
N LEU A 72 -13.85 12.46 5.25
CA LEU A 72 -12.79 13.31 5.80
C LEU A 72 -11.90 13.88 4.70
N VAL A 73 -11.52 15.15 4.82
CA VAL A 73 -10.64 15.82 3.85
C VAL A 73 -9.24 15.20 3.84
N GLU A 74 -8.77 14.78 5.02
CA GLU A 74 -7.50 14.12 5.26
C GLU A 74 -7.42 12.76 4.55
N PHE A 75 -8.55 12.08 4.37
CA PHE A 75 -8.66 10.85 3.57
C PHE A 75 -9.09 11.12 2.14
N SER A 76 -8.91 12.35 1.67
CA SER A 76 -9.28 12.79 0.34
C SER A 76 -10.75 12.50 0.02
N GLY A 77 -11.66 12.64 1.00
CA GLY A 77 -13.10 12.42 0.84
C GLY A 77 -13.58 10.99 1.08
N LEU A 78 -12.73 10.10 1.60
CA LEU A 78 -13.17 8.81 2.15
C LEU A 78 -13.63 8.98 3.59
N SER A 79 -14.62 8.20 4.02
CA SER A 79 -14.95 8.07 5.44
C SER A 79 -13.96 7.14 6.16
N PRO A 80 -13.87 7.19 7.51
CA PRO A 80 -13.08 6.22 8.28
C PRO A 80 -13.43 4.76 7.98
N GLU A 81 -14.71 4.45 7.77
CA GLU A 81 -15.15 3.11 7.37
C GLU A 81 -14.57 2.70 6.00
N GLN A 82 -14.65 3.59 5.01
CA GLN A 82 -14.10 3.32 3.68
C GLN A 82 -12.59 3.16 3.70
N MET A 83 -11.87 3.99 4.47
CA MET A 83 -10.43 3.86 4.65
C MET A 83 -10.06 2.54 5.33
N HIS A 84 -10.78 2.14 6.38
CA HIS A 84 -10.60 0.82 7.01
C HIS A 84 -10.77 -0.33 6.00
N ARG A 85 -11.81 -0.25 5.15
CA ARG A 85 -11.99 -1.23 4.07
C ARG A 85 -10.82 -1.25 3.08
N PHE A 86 -10.26 -0.09 2.73
CA PHE A 86 -9.09 -0.02 1.85
C PHE A 86 -7.85 -0.68 2.46
N LEU A 87 -7.64 -0.51 3.77
CA LEU A 87 -6.45 -1.03 4.46
C LEU A 87 -6.53 -2.53 4.77
N ASP A 88 -7.72 -3.02 5.11
CA ASP A 88 -7.89 -4.38 5.65
C ASP A 88 -8.55 -5.35 4.67
N PHE A 89 -9.32 -4.83 3.71
CA PHE A 89 -10.07 -5.63 2.74
C PHE A 89 -9.92 -5.10 1.30
N PRO A 90 -8.70 -4.82 0.81
CA PRO A 90 -8.50 -4.09 -0.45
C PRO A 90 -9.12 -4.78 -1.68
N PHE A 91 -9.08 -6.11 -1.74
CA PHE A 91 -9.68 -6.90 -2.83
C PHE A 91 -11.13 -7.35 -2.55
N SER A 92 -11.68 -7.00 -1.40
CA SER A 92 -13.01 -7.44 -0.97
C SER A 92 -13.78 -6.26 -0.39
N SER A 93 -13.85 -5.16 -1.14
CA SER A 93 -14.45 -3.90 -0.71
C SER A 93 -15.69 -3.57 -1.55
N PRO A 94 -16.79 -4.33 -1.36
CA PRO A 94 -17.98 -4.18 -2.19
C PRO A 94 -18.54 -2.77 -2.06
N GLY A 95 -18.91 -2.20 -3.20
CA GLY A 95 -19.52 -0.87 -3.27
C GLY A 95 -18.55 0.30 -3.30
N ILE A 96 -17.24 0.09 -3.02
CA ILE A 96 -16.25 1.19 -3.00
C ILE A 96 -15.06 0.98 -3.93
N ALA A 97 -14.59 -0.26 -4.14
CA ALA A 97 -13.50 -0.58 -5.05
C ALA A 97 -13.70 -1.97 -5.67
N PHE A 98 -13.58 -2.08 -6.99
CA PHE A 98 -13.77 -3.31 -7.74
C PHE A 98 -12.57 -3.55 -8.64
N PHE A 99 -11.86 -4.65 -8.42
CA PHE A 99 -10.76 -5.08 -9.29
C PHE A 99 -11.29 -5.90 -10.45
N ALA A 100 -10.71 -5.72 -11.62
CA ALA A 100 -10.98 -6.55 -12.78
C ALA A 100 -10.54 -8.01 -12.53
N GLU A 101 -11.38 -8.95 -12.94
CA GLU A 101 -11.03 -10.39 -12.96
C GLU A 101 -10.24 -10.76 -14.22
N GLU A 102 -10.45 -10.00 -15.30
CA GLU A 102 -9.76 -10.11 -16.57
C GLU A 102 -9.50 -8.71 -17.12
N LEU A 103 -8.37 -8.52 -17.83
CA LEU A 103 -8.05 -7.25 -18.49
C LEU A 103 -8.53 -7.28 -19.94
N ASP A 104 -9.19 -6.21 -20.38
CA ASP A 104 -9.69 -6.05 -21.75
C ASP A 104 -8.57 -5.88 -22.79
N ARG A 105 -7.36 -5.53 -22.33
CA ARG A 105 -6.16 -5.31 -23.14
C ARG A 105 -4.95 -5.91 -22.47
N GLN A 106 -3.93 -6.23 -23.29
CA GLN A 106 -2.65 -6.69 -22.76
C GLN A 106 -1.99 -5.58 -21.93
N PRO A 107 -1.57 -5.87 -20.68
CA PRO A 107 -0.98 -4.87 -19.81
C PRO A 107 0.42 -4.50 -20.30
N GLU A 108 0.60 -3.24 -20.69
CA GLU A 108 1.91 -2.66 -20.95
C GLU A 108 2.50 -2.15 -19.63
N ALA A 109 3.33 -2.99 -19.00
CA ALA A 109 3.94 -2.66 -17.71
C ALA A 109 5.37 -3.21 -17.61
N PRO A 110 6.28 -2.50 -16.91
CA PRO A 110 7.65 -2.98 -16.68
C PRO A 110 7.72 -4.39 -16.07
N VAL A 111 6.87 -4.67 -15.07
CA VAL A 111 6.77 -5.98 -14.42
C VAL A 111 6.42 -7.11 -15.41
N VAL A 112 5.53 -6.84 -16.36
CA VAL A 112 5.11 -7.81 -17.39
C VAL A 112 6.25 -8.06 -18.34
N LYS A 113 6.94 -7.00 -18.79
CA LYS A 113 8.05 -7.14 -19.73
C LYS A 113 9.19 -7.97 -19.15
N LEU A 114 9.57 -7.70 -17.91
CA LEU A 114 10.57 -8.48 -17.19
C LEU A 114 10.14 -9.93 -16.98
N PHE A 115 8.86 -10.16 -16.66
CA PHE A 115 8.33 -11.50 -16.54
C PHE A 115 8.35 -12.24 -17.88
N SER A 116 7.97 -11.60 -18.99
CA SER A 116 8.04 -12.21 -20.33
C SER A 116 9.46 -12.62 -20.68
N LEU A 117 10.45 -11.75 -20.46
CA LEU A 117 11.87 -12.09 -20.67
C LEU A 117 12.29 -13.32 -19.85
N LEU A 118 11.84 -13.40 -18.59
CA LEU A 118 12.11 -14.55 -17.72
C LEU A 118 11.39 -15.82 -18.19
N ALA A 119 10.12 -15.71 -18.58
CA ALA A 119 9.32 -16.83 -19.05
C ALA A 119 9.87 -17.41 -20.36
N ASP A 120 10.27 -16.55 -21.29
CA ASP A 120 10.90 -16.92 -22.56
C ASP A 120 12.23 -17.63 -22.33
N ALA A 121 13.07 -17.12 -21.42
CA ALA A 121 14.33 -17.76 -21.06
C ALA A 121 14.16 -19.10 -20.32
N ILE A 122 13.05 -19.27 -19.59
CA ILE A 122 12.70 -20.55 -18.96
C ILE A 122 12.22 -21.56 -20.02
N GLY A 123 11.35 -21.15 -20.94
CA GLY A 123 10.86 -21.98 -22.04
C GLY A 123 10.28 -23.34 -21.59
N THR A 124 10.45 -24.35 -22.46
CA THR A 124 10.08 -25.75 -22.17
C THR A 124 11.12 -26.49 -21.33
N ASP A 125 12.40 -26.18 -21.56
CA ASP A 125 13.54 -26.96 -21.05
C ASP A 125 14.01 -26.50 -19.66
N GLY A 126 13.48 -25.36 -19.19
CA GLY A 126 13.84 -24.74 -17.93
C GLY A 126 15.16 -23.98 -17.98
N LEU A 127 15.23 -22.89 -17.21
CA LEU A 127 16.44 -22.08 -17.09
C LEU A 127 17.31 -22.61 -15.95
N LYS A 128 18.53 -23.06 -16.25
CA LYS A 128 19.46 -23.57 -15.22
C LYS A 128 19.78 -22.47 -14.21
N ALA A 129 19.56 -22.73 -12.92
CA ALA A 129 19.97 -21.83 -11.86
C ALA A 129 21.48 -21.96 -11.59
N THR A 130 22.09 -20.89 -11.09
CA THR A 130 23.44 -20.94 -10.54
C THR A 130 23.47 -21.83 -9.28
N ALA A 131 24.67 -22.18 -8.81
CA ALA A 131 24.85 -22.94 -7.56
C ALA A 131 24.16 -22.28 -6.35
N LYS A 132 24.11 -20.93 -6.31
CA LYS A 132 23.42 -20.16 -5.26
C LYS A 132 21.90 -20.06 -5.45
N GLY A 133 21.36 -20.66 -6.51
CA GLY A 133 19.93 -20.57 -6.84
C GLY A 133 19.51 -19.25 -7.49
N ASN A 134 20.47 -18.47 -7.99
CA ASN A 134 20.19 -17.25 -8.77
C ASN A 134 20.03 -17.57 -10.26
N LEU A 135 19.45 -16.64 -11.00
CA LEU A 135 19.44 -16.58 -12.45
C LEU A 135 20.88 -16.49 -13.01
N PRO A 136 21.16 -17.09 -14.17
CA PRO A 136 22.46 -16.97 -14.83
C PRO A 136 22.82 -15.53 -15.15
N ARG A 137 24.09 -15.17 -14.93
CA ARG A 137 24.62 -13.83 -15.21
C ARG A 137 24.36 -13.40 -16.66
N GLN A 138 24.61 -14.28 -17.63
CA GLN A 138 24.42 -13.99 -19.05
C GLN A 138 22.97 -13.58 -19.34
N PHE A 139 22.01 -14.36 -18.85
CA PHE A 139 20.59 -14.02 -18.98
C PHE A 139 20.27 -12.67 -18.35
N CYS A 140 20.76 -12.38 -17.13
CA CYS A 140 20.51 -11.09 -16.50
C CYS A 140 21.06 -9.90 -17.32
N GLN A 141 22.23 -10.06 -17.95
CA GLN A 141 22.82 -9.04 -18.81
C GLN A 141 22.02 -8.82 -20.11
N GLU A 142 21.55 -9.90 -20.72
CA GLU A 142 20.68 -9.84 -21.91
C GLU A 142 19.33 -9.21 -21.59
N ALA A 143 18.69 -9.64 -20.51
CA ALA A 143 17.41 -9.11 -20.05
C ALA A 143 17.50 -7.62 -19.71
N ALA A 144 18.58 -7.18 -19.05
CA ALA A 144 18.77 -5.78 -18.72
C ALA A 144 19.01 -4.90 -19.96
N ARG A 145 19.78 -5.37 -20.94
CA ARG A 145 19.94 -4.66 -22.21
C ARG A 145 18.60 -4.44 -22.90
N ALA A 146 17.79 -5.51 -23.02
CA ALA A 146 16.46 -5.41 -23.59
C ALA A 146 15.58 -4.44 -22.78
N TYR A 147 15.58 -4.54 -21.45
CA TYR A 147 14.78 -3.71 -20.57
C TYR A 147 15.14 -2.22 -20.65
N TRP A 148 16.44 -1.88 -20.56
CA TRP A 148 16.91 -0.50 -20.56
C TRP A 148 16.82 0.19 -21.93
N GLU A 149 16.71 -0.57 -23.02
CA GLU A 149 16.39 0.00 -24.33
C GLU A 149 14.97 0.61 -24.35
N MET A 150 14.02 -0.01 -23.65
CA MET A 150 12.65 0.50 -23.52
C MET A 150 12.52 1.53 -22.39
N TYR A 151 13.32 1.39 -21.33
CA TYR A 151 13.29 2.25 -20.15
C TYR A 151 14.68 2.87 -19.89
N PRO A 152 15.16 3.78 -20.76
CA PRO A 152 16.51 4.37 -20.64
C PRO A 152 16.69 5.19 -19.36
N ASP A 153 15.58 5.64 -18.77
CA ASP A 153 15.56 6.32 -17.47
C ASP A 153 15.85 5.41 -16.27
N GLN A 154 15.74 4.10 -16.44
CA GLN A 154 15.96 3.10 -15.40
C GLN A 154 17.30 2.35 -15.56
N ALA A 155 18.14 2.77 -16.51
CA ALA A 155 19.46 2.20 -16.70
C ALA A 155 20.37 2.48 -15.48
N LEU A 156 20.96 1.43 -14.92
CA LEU A 156 21.86 1.53 -13.78
C LEU A 156 23.24 2.05 -14.20
N LEU A 157 23.86 2.85 -13.32
CA LEU A 157 25.27 3.20 -13.40
C LEU A 157 26.11 2.00 -12.89
N GLY A 158 26.39 1.04 -13.77
CA GLY A 158 27.22 -0.13 -13.45
C GLY A 158 26.92 -1.38 -14.28
N GLY A 159 27.80 -2.37 -14.20
CA GLY A 159 27.62 -3.66 -14.89
C GLY A 159 26.87 -4.68 -14.05
N ILE A 160 26.13 -5.59 -14.70
CA ILE A 160 25.46 -6.72 -14.04
C ILE A 160 26.45 -7.88 -13.90
N ASN A 161 26.83 -8.20 -12.67
CA ASN A 161 27.72 -9.30 -12.34
C ASN A 161 26.97 -10.49 -11.72
N THR A 162 25.88 -10.20 -11.02
CA THR A 162 25.00 -11.17 -10.36
C THR A 162 23.53 -10.77 -10.50
N GLU A 163 22.60 -11.72 -10.31
CA GLU A 163 21.17 -11.43 -10.40
C GLU A 163 20.72 -10.25 -9.50
N PRO A 164 21.13 -10.14 -8.22
CA PRO A 164 20.72 -9.01 -7.39
C PRO A 164 21.19 -7.64 -7.89
N ASP A 165 22.19 -7.57 -8.77
CA ASP A 165 22.60 -6.30 -9.40
C ASP A 165 21.52 -5.78 -10.35
N PHE A 166 20.67 -6.66 -10.90
CA PHE A 166 19.48 -6.27 -11.66
C PHE A 166 18.22 -6.44 -10.80
N PHE A 167 18.04 -5.49 -9.89
CA PHE A 167 17.11 -5.63 -8.77
C PHE A 167 15.63 -5.74 -9.17
N ASP A 168 15.22 -5.13 -10.29
CA ASP A 168 13.84 -5.26 -10.79
C ASP A 168 13.56 -6.68 -11.30
N LEU A 169 14.46 -7.28 -12.08
CA LEU A 169 14.34 -8.67 -12.50
C LEU A 169 14.39 -9.63 -11.31
N HIS A 170 15.27 -9.36 -10.33
CA HIS A 170 15.32 -10.10 -9.08
C HIS A 170 13.97 -10.06 -8.34
N THR A 171 13.35 -8.88 -8.27
CA THR A 171 12.02 -8.69 -7.68
C THR A 171 10.97 -9.51 -8.43
N VAL A 172 10.93 -9.44 -9.77
CA VAL A 172 9.99 -10.23 -10.58
C VAL A 172 10.16 -11.74 -10.34
N LYS A 173 11.40 -12.24 -10.28
CA LYS A 173 11.65 -13.66 -9.98
C LYS A 173 11.07 -14.07 -8.63
N ILE A 174 11.30 -13.27 -7.58
CA ILE A 174 10.79 -13.56 -6.23
C ILE A 174 9.26 -13.56 -6.23
N VAL A 175 8.64 -12.50 -6.77
CA VAL A 175 7.19 -12.34 -6.82
C VAL A 175 6.54 -13.45 -7.64
N ALA A 176 7.10 -13.79 -8.80
CA ALA A 176 6.64 -14.91 -9.63
C ALA A 176 6.75 -16.26 -8.90
N GLY A 177 7.80 -16.45 -8.09
CA GLY A 177 7.97 -17.62 -7.25
C GLY A 177 6.90 -17.70 -6.14
N MET A 178 6.66 -16.59 -5.44
CA MET A 178 5.62 -16.47 -4.42
C MET A 178 4.21 -16.67 -5.01
N ALA A 179 3.97 -16.18 -6.21
CA ALA A 179 2.72 -16.34 -6.96
C ALA A 179 2.49 -17.79 -7.44
N GLY A 180 3.52 -18.65 -7.35
CA GLY A 180 3.49 -20.00 -7.88
C GLY A 180 3.50 -20.06 -9.41
N LEU A 181 3.93 -19.00 -10.08
CA LEU A 181 4.07 -18.95 -11.55
C LEU A 181 5.35 -19.66 -12.00
N ILE A 182 6.42 -19.52 -11.24
CA ILE A 182 7.67 -20.24 -11.46
C ILE A 182 8.05 -21.05 -10.22
N ARG A 183 8.81 -22.12 -10.41
CA ARG A 183 9.43 -22.85 -9.29
C ARG A 183 10.81 -23.35 -9.67
N LYS A 184 11.64 -23.60 -8.66
CA LYS A 184 12.89 -24.33 -8.84
C LYS A 184 12.64 -25.84 -8.77
N TYR A 185 13.15 -26.59 -9.74
CA TYR A 185 13.10 -28.05 -9.79
C TYR A 185 14.39 -28.61 -10.37
N ARG A 186 15.04 -29.53 -9.65
CA ARG A 186 16.31 -30.18 -10.05
C ARG A 186 17.28 -29.19 -10.71
N ASP A 187 17.66 -28.15 -9.96
CA ASP A 187 18.54 -27.04 -10.36
C ASP A 187 18.02 -26.02 -11.41
N ARG A 188 16.84 -26.24 -12.00
CA ARG A 188 16.28 -25.32 -13.01
C ARG A 188 15.08 -24.53 -12.49
N PHE A 189 14.89 -23.34 -13.02
CA PHE A 189 13.60 -22.67 -12.98
C PHE A 189 12.70 -23.24 -14.07
N ILE A 190 11.45 -23.51 -13.73
CA ILE A 190 10.43 -23.99 -14.67
C ILE A 190 9.14 -23.20 -14.50
N LEU A 191 8.39 -23.05 -15.60
CA LEU A 191 7.03 -22.52 -15.59
C LEU A 191 6.07 -23.57 -15.01
N THR A 192 5.24 -23.17 -14.05
CA THR A 192 4.23 -24.06 -13.47
C THR A 192 3.03 -24.22 -14.40
N LYS A 193 2.17 -25.21 -14.12
CA LYS A 193 0.87 -25.34 -14.81
C LYS A 193 0.01 -24.09 -14.62
N LYS A 194 0.04 -23.49 -13.43
CA LYS A 194 -0.66 -22.24 -13.11
C LYS A 194 -0.22 -21.11 -14.05
N CYS A 195 1.09 -20.95 -14.26
CA CYS A 195 1.60 -19.94 -15.19
C CYS A 195 1.14 -20.18 -16.63
N ARG A 196 1.20 -21.42 -17.12
CA ARG A 196 0.77 -21.73 -18.49
C ARG A 196 -0.72 -21.40 -18.70
N LEU A 197 -1.56 -21.75 -17.72
CA LEU A 197 -2.99 -21.40 -17.72
C LEU A 197 -3.19 -19.88 -17.71
N ALA A 198 -2.48 -19.15 -16.84
CA ALA A 198 -2.55 -17.70 -16.76
C ALA A 198 -2.05 -16.96 -18.02
N MET A 199 -1.32 -17.66 -18.90
CA MET A 199 -0.80 -17.15 -20.18
C MET A 199 -1.70 -17.48 -21.38
N GLU A 200 -2.75 -18.30 -21.24
CA GLU A 200 -3.57 -18.80 -22.37
C GLU A 200 -4.19 -17.66 -23.20
N SER A 201 -4.59 -16.58 -22.56
CA SER A 201 -5.15 -15.37 -23.18
C SER A 201 -4.16 -14.19 -23.21
N GLY A 202 -2.85 -14.47 -23.14
CA GLY A 202 -1.79 -13.48 -23.04
C GLY A 202 -1.38 -13.18 -21.58
N MET A 203 -0.76 -12.02 -21.33
CA MET A 203 -0.15 -11.69 -20.04
C MET A 203 -1.12 -11.13 -19.00
N GLY A 204 -2.39 -10.92 -19.34
CA GLY A 204 -3.38 -10.37 -18.41
C GLY A 204 -3.54 -11.19 -17.12
N GLY A 205 -3.67 -12.51 -17.24
CA GLY A 205 -3.78 -13.40 -16.07
C GLY A 205 -2.51 -13.40 -15.22
N VAL A 206 -1.34 -13.42 -15.86
CA VAL A 206 -0.03 -13.31 -15.18
C VAL A 206 0.08 -11.98 -14.43
N TYR A 207 -0.32 -10.87 -15.03
CA TYR A 207 -0.28 -9.55 -14.41
C TYR A 207 -1.10 -9.51 -13.13
N LEU A 208 -2.33 -10.03 -13.16
CA LEU A 208 -3.21 -10.04 -11.99
C LEU A 208 -2.63 -10.89 -10.85
N GLU A 209 -2.01 -12.03 -11.16
CA GLU A 209 -1.34 -12.89 -10.18
C GLU A 209 -0.11 -12.22 -9.55
N LEU A 210 0.71 -11.55 -10.37
CA LEU A 210 1.87 -10.77 -9.91
C LEU A 210 1.40 -9.58 -9.05
N PHE A 211 0.35 -8.87 -9.46
CA PHE A 211 -0.19 -7.71 -8.75
C PHE A 211 -0.69 -8.08 -7.36
N ARG A 212 -1.51 -9.14 -7.25
CA ARG A 212 -2.02 -9.63 -5.97
C ARG A 212 -0.87 -10.08 -5.06
N THR A 213 0.07 -10.85 -5.60
CA THR A 213 1.22 -11.32 -4.83
C THR A 213 2.11 -10.17 -4.36
N TYR A 214 2.36 -9.17 -5.21
CA TYR A 214 3.19 -8.02 -4.89
C TYR A 214 2.57 -7.15 -3.79
N THR A 215 1.25 -6.97 -3.82
CA THR A 215 0.55 -6.11 -2.84
C THR A 215 0.28 -6.82 -1.52
N GLN A 216 0.02 -8.14 -1.52
CA GLN A 216 -0.41 -8.88 -0.33
C GLN A 216 0.68 -9.72 0.35
N THR A 217 1.66 -10.22 -0.40
CA THR A 217 2.61 -11.24 0.09
C THR A 217 4.05 -10.77 0.08
N PHE A 218 4.47 -10.09 -1.00
CA PHE A 218 5.83 -9.59 -1.11
C PHE A 218 6.04 -8.40 -0.17
N ASN A 219 7.12 -8.41 0.60
CA ASN A 219 7.47 -7.29 1.49
C ASN A 219 8.16 -6.17 0.70
N TRP A 220 7.51 -5.00 0.58
CA TRP A 220 8.05 -3.86 -0.17
C TRP A 220 9.36 -3.33 0.44
N ALA A 221 9.54 -3.43 1.76
CA ALA A 221 10.78 -3.01 2.43
C ALA A 221 12.01 -3.81 2.01
N TYR A 222 11.83 -4.99 1.42
CA TYR A 222 12.93 -5.76 0.83
C TYR A 222 13.67 -4.99 -0.27
N ARG A 223 12.99 -4.04 -0.93
CA ARG A 223 13.53 -3.30 -2.08
C ARG A 223 14.38 -2.10 -1.72
N ASP A 224 14.49 -1.75 -0.44
CA ASP A 224 15.19 -0.54 -0.02
C ASP A 224 15.79 -0.63 1.38
N ARG A 225 16.26 0.51 1.88
CA ARG A 225 16.87 0.65 3.21
C ARG A 225 16.11 1.66 4.08
N TYR A 226 14.88 2.01 3.70
CA TYR A 226 14.03 2.83 4.53
C TYR A 226 13.60 2.07 5.79
N PRO A 227 13.16 2.77 6.84
CA PRO A 227 12.53 2.13 8.00
C PRO A 227 11.40 1.17 7.60
N ASP A 228 11.12 0.22 8.48
CA ASP A 228 9.94 -0.62 8.35
C ASP A 228 8.71 0.25 8.62
N LEU A 229 7.88 0.42 7.59
CA LEU A 229 6.71 1.29 7.59
C LEU A 229 5.58 0.52 6.91
N ALA A 230 5.00 -0.42 7.66
CA ALA A 230 3.99 -1.35 7.16
C ALA A 230 2.79 -0.63 6.51
N ILE A 231 2.45 0.56 7.02
CA ILE A 231 1.34 1.37 6.50
C ILE A 231 1.54 1.77 5.03
N VAL A 232 2.78 1.97 4.56
CA VAL A 232 3.05 2.35 3.16
C VAL A 232 2.55 1.29 2.18
N GLN A 233 2.80 0.01 2.48
CA GLN A 233 2.30 -1.10 1.67
C GLN A 233 0.82 -1.37 1.95
N ARG A 234 0.39 -1.36 3.22
CA ARG A 234 -1.01 -1.61 3.60
C ARG A 234 -1.97 -0.60 2.96
N SER A 235 -1.52 0.62 2.68
CA SER A 235 -2.30 1.67 2.03
C SER A 235 -2.25 1.65 0.50
N PHE A 236 -1.80 0.57 -0.16
CA PHE A 236 -1.64 0.57 -1.62
C PHE A 236 -2.93 0.92 -2.37
N LEU A 237 -4.11 0.47 -1.88
CA LEU A 237 -5.38 0.80 -2.53
C LEU A 237 -5.73 2.29 -2.37
N TYR A 238 -5.35 2.91 -1.25
CA TYR A 238 -5.45 4.36 -1.08
C TYR A 238 -4.54 5.10 -2.05
N THR A 239 -3.30 4.62 -2.28
CA THR A 239 -2.41 5.16 -3.32
C THR A 239 -3.09 5.13 -4.70
N LEU A 240 -3.69 4.00 -5.08
CA LEU A 240 -4.42 3.89 -6.35
C LEU A 240 -5.62 4.82 -6.41
N TYR A 241 -6.34 5.01 -5.30
CA TYR A 241 -7.44 5.98 -5.21
C TYR A 241 -6.96 7.42 -5.41
N LEU A 242 -5.83 7.80 -4.78
CA LEU A 242 -5.24 9.12 -4.97
C LEU A 242 -4.84 9.35 -6.43
N LEU A 243 -4.21 8.36 -7.08
CA LEU A 243 -3.86 8.42 -8.50
C LEU A 243 -5.12 8.50 -9.38
N HIS A 244 -6.15 7.70 -9.10
CA HIS A 244 -7.42 7.76 -9.82
C HIS A 244 -8.05 9.16 -9.75
N LYS A 245 -8.06 9.76 -8.55
CA LYS A 245 -8.73 11.03 -8.25
C LYS A 245 -7.95 12.26 -8.74
N TYR A 246 -6.62 12.26 -8.59
CA TYR A 246 -5.78 13.44 -8.82
C TYR A 246 -4.78 13.30 -9.96
N GLY A 247 -4.54 12.07 -10.43
CA GLY A 247 -3.52 11.73 -11.43
C GLY A 247 -3.96 11.88 -12.87
N GLY A 248 -5.05 12.60 -13.17
CA GLY A 248 -5.44 12.94 -14.55
C GLY A 248 -4.43 13.84 -15.27
N GLU A 249 -3.56 14.50 -14.51
CA GLU A 249 -2.49 15.39 -14.97
C GLU A 249 -1.17 15.01 -14.30
N PHE A 250 -0.05 15.43 -14.91
CA PHE A 250 1.27 15.27 -14.29
C PHE A 250 1.36 16.12 -13.01
N ARG A 251 1.83 15.50 -11.94
CA ARG A 251 2.02 16.15 -10.64
C ARG A 251 3.33 15.75 -10.00
N PRO A 252 3.95 16.64 -9.20
CA PRO A 252 5.11 16.27 -8.40
C PRO A 252 4.73 15.20 -7.36
N PRO A 253 5.64 14.26 -7.03
CA PRO A 253 5.36 13.23 -6.03
C PRO A 253 5.05 13.81 -4.65
N GLU A 254 5.57 15.01 -4.34
CA GLU A 254 5.31 15.76 -3.09
C GLU A 254 3.82 15.92 -2.82
N PHE A 255 3.00 16.15 -3.85
CA PHE A 255 1.55 16.23 -3.72
C PHE A 255 0.96 14.96 -3.09
N TYR A 256 1.42 13.79 -3.53
CA TYR A 256 0.94 12.51 -3.00
C TYR A 256 1.57 12.18 -1.64
N MET A 257 2.82 12.60 -1.40
CA MET A 257 3.47 12.47 -0.08
C MET A 257 2.68 13.23 0.99
N GLU A 258 2.27 14.48 0.70
CA GLU A 258 1.46 15.29 1.61
C GLU A 258 0.12 14.62 1.90
N LYS A 259 -0.58 14.09 0.89
CA LYS A 259 -1.84 13.34 1.07
C LYS A 259 -1.67 12.08 1.91
N PHE A 260 -0.56 11.38 1.75
CA PHE A 260 -0.25 10.21 2.56
C PHE A 260 0.02 10.59 4.02
N ILE A 261 0.84 11.61 4.28
CA ILE A 261 1.16 12.06 5.63
C ILE A 261 -0.08 12.64 6.34
N GLN A 262 -0.95 13.37 5.61
CA GLN A 262 -2.23 13.85 6.13
C GLN A 262 -3.15 12.69 6.57
N ALA A 263 -3.21 11.61 5.79
CA ALA A 263 -4.01 10.44 6.12
C ALA A 263 -3.39 9.59 7.24
N PHE A 264 -2.06 9.53 7.33
CA PHE A 264 -1.33 8.64 8.24
C PHE A 264 -0.26 9.36 9.07
N PRO A 265 -0.63 10.37 9.88
CA PRO A 265 0.33 11.12 10.68
C PRO A 265 1.03 10.26 11.73
N MET A 266 0.45 9.11 12.11
CA MET A 266 1.08 8.15 13.03
C MET A 266 2.37 7.55 12.48
N ALA A 267 2.53 7.48 11.15
CA ALA A 267 3.76 6.97 10.51
C ALA A 267 4.99 7.81 10.88
N LEU A 268 4.81 9.09 11.21
CA LEU A 268 5.89 9.97 11.65
C LEU A 268 6.47 9.54 12.99
N ALA A 269 5.64 8.98 13.89
CA ALA A 269 6.07 8.54 15.21
C ALA A 269 6.93 7.27 15.15
N GLU A 270 6.88 6.52 14.04
CA GLU A 270 7.68 5.32 13.80
C GLU A 270 9.10 5.64 13.30
N VAL A 271 9.36 6.90 12.93
CA VAL A 271 10.64 7.34 12.35
C VAL A 271 11.26 8.45 13.21
N PRO A 272 12.43 8.22 13.83
CA PRO A 272 13.11 9.27 14.57
C PRO A 272 13.69 10.32 13.61
N ASP A 273 13.66 11.59 14.02
CA ASP A 273 14.38 12.66 13.34
C ASP A 273 15.89 12.40 13.36
N ARG A 274 16.56 12.78 12.27
CA ARG A 274 18.01 12.70 12.11
C ARG A 274 18.58 14.09 11.80
N PRO A 275 19.87 14.36 12.09
CA PRO A 275 20.49 15.67 11.83
C PRO A 275 20.39 16.15 10.38
N TYR A 276 20.25 15.22 9.42
CA TYR A 276 20.20 15.49 7.98
C TYR A 276 18.84 15.17 7.34
N ALA A 277 17.85 14.69 8.10
CA ALA A 277 16.53 14.35 7.57
C ALA A 277 15.46 14.32 8.68
N THR A 278 14.35 15.02 8.45
CA THR A 278 13.17 14.94 9.31
C THR A 278 12.42 13.62 9.09
N SER A 279 11.64 13.22 10.09
CA SER A 279 10.67 12.12 10.03
C SER A 279 9.73 12.28 8.84
N GLU A 280 9.14 13.46 8.67
CA GLU A 280 8.26 13.81 7.55
C GLU A 280 8.91 13.57 6.18
N LYS A 281 10.14 14.06 6.00
CA LYS A 281 10.87 13.90 4.75
C LYS A 281 11.23 12.43 4.51
N THR A 282 11.62 11.70 5.55
CA THR A 282 11.93 10.27 5.47
C THR A 282 10.70 9.45 5.10
N VAL A 283 9.57 9.67 5.77
CA VAL A 283 8.30 8.96 5.53
C VAL A 283 7.76 9.28 4.13
N GLY A 284 7.70 10.56 3.75
CA GLY A 284 7.25 10.97 2.43
C GLY A 284 8.08 10.34 1.30
N ARG A 285 9.41 10.33 1.45
CA ARG A 285 10.31 9.69 0.48
C ARG A 285 10.16 8.17 0.43
N CYS A 286 9.99 7.52 1.58
CA CYS A 286 9.71 6.09 1.65
C CYS A 286 8.41 5.76 0.90
N TYR A 287 7.36 6.53 1.15
CA TYR A 287 6.09 6.41 0.44
C TYR A 287 6.25 6.59 -1.07
N ALA A 288 6.91 7.66 -1.52
CA ALA A 288 7.10 7.91 -2.95
C ALA A 288 7.89 6.79 -3.64
N PHE A 289 9.00 6.37 -3.03
CA PHE A 289 9.83 5.30 -3.57
C PHE A 289 9.08 3.97 -3.67
N ARG A 290 8.41 3.54 -2.58
CA ARG A 290 7.74 2.23 -2.56
C ARG A 290 6.44 2.22 -3.35
N SER A 291 5.62 3.27 -3.21
CA SER A 291 4.25 3.32 -3.73
C SER A 291 4.14 3.90 -5.14
N LEU A 292 4.94 4.92 -5.48
CA LEU A 292 4.82 5.61 -6.78
C LEU A 292 5.77 4.98 -7.81
N GLU A 293 7.06 4.89 -7.50
CA GLU A 293 8.06 4.29 -8.41
C GLU A 293 8.01 2.75 -8.34
N GLY A 294 8.24 2.20 -7.15
CA GLY A 294 8.35 0.76 -6.94
C GLY A 294 7.05 -0.02 -7.18
N PHE A 295 5.89 0.64 -7.15
CA PHE A 295 4.60 0.01 -7.35
C PHE A 295 3.85 0.58 -8.55
N ALA A 296 3.42 1.85 -8.51
CA ALA A 296 2.55 2.38 -9.56
C ALA A 296 3.22 2.44 -10.94
N GLU A 297 4.44 2.96 -11.06
CA GLU A 297 5.23 2.95 -12.31
C GLU A 297 5.58 1.51 -12.71
N PHE A 298 6.09 0.71 -11.77
CA PHE A 298 6.55 -0.66 -12.04
C PHE A 298 5.44 -1.59 -12.57
N PHE A 299 4.20 -1.39 -12.09
CA PHE A 299 3.01 -2.11 -12.57
C PHE A 299 2.28 -1.41 -13.72
N GLY A 300 2.86 -0.33 -14.28
CA GLY A 300 2.29 0.39 -15.42
C GLY A 300 1.00 1.13 -15.10
N LEU A 301 0.69 1.37 -13.83
CA LEU A 301 -0.50 2.07 -13.33
C LEU A 301 -0.32 3.60 -13.35
N ALA A 302 0.92 4.04 -13.51
CA ALA A 302 1.28 5.44 -13.68
C ALA A 302 2.48 5.58 -14.61
N GLU A 303 2.58 6.74 -15.25
CA GLU A 303 3.72 7.18 -16.05
C GLU A 303 4.53 8.19 -15.24
N ILE A 304 5.86 8.05 -15.26
CA ILE A 304 6.80 8.97 -14.61
C ILE A 304 7.64 9.68 -15.67
N LYS A 305 7.71 11.02 -15.58
CA LYS A 305 8.59 11.86 -16.40
C LYS A 305 9.70 12.45 -15.55
N VAL A 306 10.95 12.16 -15.88
CA VAL A 306 12.12 12.60 -15.11
C VAL A 306 12.69 13.89 -15.70
N PHE A 307 12.91 14.88 -14.84
CA PHE A 307 13.48 16.18 -15.22
C PHE A 307 14.90 16.38 -14.69
N SER A 308 15.31 15.66 -13.65
CA SER A 308 16.69 15.66 -13.16
C SER A 308 17.01 14.34 -12.46
N ARG A 309 18.22 13.82 -12.74
CA ARG A 309 18.81 12.63 -12.10
C ARG A 309 19.87 13.02 -11.06
N GLU A 310 19.63 14.07 -10.29
CA GLU A 310 20.50 14.40 -9.16
C GLU A 310 20.55 13.21 -8.17
N PHE A 311 21.78 12.86 -7.73
CA PHE A 311 22.11 11.63 -7.00
C PHE A 311 21.30 11.42 -5.70
N LEU A 312 20.73 12.49 -5.15
CA LEU A 312 19.99 12.49 -3.88
C LEU A 312 18.48 12.59 -4.05
N MET A 313 17.97 13.00 -5.23
CA MET A 313 16.54 13.19 -5.47
C MET A 313 16.24 13.20 -6.97
N ARG A 314 15.65 12.11 -7.48
CA ARG A 314 15.07 12.08 -8.81
C ARG A 314 13.93 13.09 -8.84
N LYS A 315 14.06 14.16 -9.61
CA LYS A 315 12.95 15.10 -9.82
C LYS A 315 12.11 14.55 -10.95
N TYR A 316 10.86 14.24 -10.64
CA TYR A 316 9.94 13.70 -11.61
C TYR A 316 8.52 14.19 -11.36
N GLU A 317 7.68 14.01 -12.36
CA GLU A 317 6.23 14.11 -12.22
C GLU A 317 5.60 12.77 -12.57
N ILE A 318 4.46 12.50 -11.96
CA ILE A 318 3.71 11.26 -12.13
C ILE A 318 2.28 11.56 -12.56
N LYS A 319 1.77 10.75 -13.49
CA LYS A 319 0.39 10.79 -13.99
C LYS A 319 -0.17 9.37 -14.03
N LYS A 320 -1.46 9.18 -13.72
CA LYS A 320 -2.09 7.85 -13.83
C LYS A 320 -2.10 7.38 -15.30
N SER A 321 -1.92 6.08 -15.51
CA SER A 321 -2.08 5.48 -16.83
C SER A 321 -3.53 5.00 -17.04
N PRO A 322 -3.94 4.72 -18.29
CA PRO A 322 -5.22 4.08 -18.56
C PRO A 322 -5.38 2.70 -17.89
N LEU A 323 -4.27 1.96 -17.70
CA LEU A 323 -4.30 0.63 -17.08
C LEU A 323 -4.84 0.68 -15.64
N LEU A 324 -4.65 1.78 -14.92
CA LEU A 324 -5.22 1.94 -13.58
C LEU A 324 -6.75 1.87 -13.61
N ASP A 325 -7.38 2.57 -14.54
CA ASP A 325 -8.85 2.62 -14.63
C ASP A 325 -9.44 1.32 -15.19
N THR A 326 -8.67 0.56 -15.98
CA THR A 326 -9.02 -0.83 -16.36
C THR A 326 -8.89 -1.79 -15.18
N LEU A 327 -7.84 -1.66 -14.36
CA LEU A 327 -7.54 -2.59 -13.28
C LEU A 327 -8.53 -2.44 -12.12
N VAL A 328 -8.86 -1.21 -11.72
CA VAL A 328 -9.69 -0.94 -10.55
C VAL A 328 -10.66 0.21 -10.77
N THR A 329 -11.94 -0.04 -10.48
CA THR A 329 -13.00 0.98 -10.48
C THR A 329 -13.32 1.40 -9.06
N PHE A 330 -13.26 2.70 -8.80
CA PHE A 330 -13.64 3.30 -7.52
C PHE A 330 -15.08 3.85 -7.56
N ARG A 331 -15.86 3.58 -6.53
CA ARG A 331 -17.24 4.08 -6.36
C ARG A 331 -17.39 4.82 -5.03
N VAL A 332 -16.63 5.90 -4.90
CA VAL A 332 -16.59 6.72 -3.68
C VAL A 332 -17.13 8.11 -4.00
N GLY A 333 -18.38 8.33 -3.60
CA GLY A 333 -19.16 9.56 -3.74
C GLY A 333 -20.30 9.58 -2.71
N PRO A 334 -21.00 10.70 -2.52
CA PRO A 334 -22.09 10.78 -1.54
C PRO A 334 -23.25 9.86 -1.95
N GLY A 335 -23.39 8.72 -1.27
CA GLY A 335 -24.59 7.88 -1.23
C GLY A 335 -25.14 7.41 -2.57
N ILE A 336 -24.61 6.31 -3.12
CA ILE A 336 -25.50 5.36 -3.78
C ILE A 336 -26.00 4.46 -2.66
N GLN A 337 -27.23 4.70 -2.21
CA GLN A 337 -27.96 3.75 -1.35
C GLN A 337 -27.77 2.36 -1.96
N ALA A 338 -27.23 1.45 -1.16
CA ALA A 338 -27.31 0.04 -1.48
C ALA A 338 -28.79 -0.26 -1.73
N LYS A 339 -29.16 -0.43 -3.01
CA LYS A 339 -30.39 -1.14 -3.33
C LYS A 339 -30.23 -2.49 -2.68
N THR A 340 -30.92 -2.69 -1.57
CA THR A 340 -31.25 -4.00 -1.03
C THR A 340 -31.71 -4.85 -2.20
N LEU A 341 -30.90 -5.83 -2.59
CA LEU A 341 -31.39 -6.95 -3.38
C LEU A 341 -32.37 -7.76 -2.49
N PRO A 342 -33.40 -8.36 -3.11
CA PRO A 342 -34.63 -8.80 -2.44
C PRO A 342 -34.44 -9.85 -1.36
#